data_AF-A0A950SH80-F1
#
_entry.id   AF-A0A950SH80-F1
#
_cell.length_a   1.000
_cell.length_b   1.000
_cell.length_c   1.000
_cell.angle_alpha   90.00
_cell.angle_beta   90.00
_cell.angle_gamma   90.00
#
_symmetry.space_group_name_H-M   'P 1'
#
loop_
_entity.id
_entity.type
_entity.pdbx_description
1 polymer ?
#
loop_
_entity_poly.entity_id
_entity_poly.type
_entity_poly.pdbx_seq_one_letter_code
_entity_poly.pdbx_strand_id
1 'polypeptide(L)'
;KFKQADKAAAAIKPLLSKEGSMSIQPSSNSLVVTDRAENMKAVAKLIGDFDKEPQSFRLYVRIVGASRVEGTPKIADDLKDVARKLAILPYNFYENVGEATVQGKEGDPGLIDMSTGYRANFKFGEYDPASDSIAVNDLQIAKLTGEKRDQLTSLLKTTLNLTIGQPYILGAAKGPQSQRALMIVLVARR
;
A
#
# COMPACT_ATOMS: atom_id res chain seq x y z
N LYS A 1 0.78 -2.01 -23.38
CA LYS A 1 -0.59 -2.09 -22.82
C LYS A 1 -0.48 -1.73 -21.34
N PHE A 2 -1.35 -2.21 -20.43
CA PHE A 2 -1.61 -1.76 -19.05
C PHE A 2 -0.46 -1.11 -18.24
N LYS A 3 0.80 -1.54 -18.43
CA LYS A 3 1.97 -0.94 -17.77
C LYS A 3 2.76 0.06 -18.65
N GLN A 4 3.53 0.93 -18.00
CA GLN A 4 4.34 1.96 -18.68
C GLN A 4 5.55 1.37 -19.41
N ALA A 5 5.79 1.81 -20.65
CA ALA A 5 6.88 1.36 -21.51
C ALA A 5 8.25 1.67 -20.91
N ASP A 6 8.41 2.78 -20.18
CA ASP A 6 9.64 3.12 -19.46
C ASP A 6 10.04 2.04 -18.45
N LYS A 7 9.06 1.47 -17.73
CA LYS A 7 9.31 0.41 -16.76
C LYS A 7 9.64 -0.91 -17.44
N ALA A 8 8.96 -1.23 -18.54
CA ALA A 8 9.29 -2.39 -19.36
C ALA A 8 10.73 -2.29 -19.91
N ALA A 9 11.14 -1.10 -20.37
CA ALA A 9 12.48 -0.85 -20.86
C ALA A 9 13.57 -1.14 -19.82
N ALA A 10 13.35 -0.71 -18.56
CA ALA A 10 14.27 -1.00 -17.47
C ALA A 10 14.42 -2.51 -17.21
N ALA A 11 13.32 -3.27 -17.32
CA ALA A 11 13.33 -4.73 -17.14
C ALA A 11 14.00 -5.48 -18.31
N ILE A 12 13.87 -4.97 -19.54
CA ILE A 12 14.41 -5.59 -20.75
C ILE A 12 15.91 -5.33 -20.92
N LYS A 13 16.42 -4.19 -20.43
CA LYS A 13 17.81 -3.77 -20.60
C LYS A 13 18.88 -4.86 -20.36
N PRO A 14 18.76 -5.75 -19.35
CA PRO A 14 19.73 -6.82 -19.12
C PRO A 14 19.69 -7.95 -20.16
N LEU A 15 18.62 -8.07 -20.94
CA LEU A 15 18.43 -9.09 -21.97
C LEU A 15 18.94 -8.66 -23.35
N LEU A 16 19.31 -7.39 -23.52
CA LEU A 16 19.83 -6.89 -24.77
C LEU A 16 21.28 -7.35 -24.98
N SER A 17 21.61 -7.71 -26.21
CA SER A 17 22.99 -7.96 -26.60
C SER A 17 23.80 -6.67 -26.65
N LYS A 18 25.12 -6.82 -26.81
CA LYS A 18 26.03 -5.68 -27.02
C LYS A 18 25.69 -4.86 -28.28
N GLU A 19 25.03 -5.47 -29.26
CA GLU A 19 24.60 -4.84 -30.52
C GLU A 19 23.12 -4.42 -30.48
N GLY A 20 22.39 -4.80 -29.42
CA GLY A 20 21.00 -4.49 -29.25
C GLY A 20 20.76 -3.00 -28.99
N SER A 21 19.66 -2.46 -29.50
CA SER A 21 19.23 -1.10 -29.23
C SER A 21 17.75 -1.06 -28.83
N MET A 22 17.41 -0.04 -28.06
CA MET A 22 16.07 0.15 -27.54
C MET A 22 15.74 1.65 -27.51
N SER A 23 14.54 1.99 -27.97
CA SER A 23 14.02 3.36 -27.95
C SER A 23 12.60 3.37 -27.40
N ILE A 24 12.34 4.28 -26.47
CA ILE A 24 11.02 4.46 -25.89
C ILE A 24 10.31 5.59 -26.64
N GLN A 25 9.05 5.38 -26.96
CA GLN A 25 8.15 6.39 -27.52
C GLN A 25 7.10 6.76 -26.45
N PRO A 26 7.34 7.82 -25.64
CA PRO A 26 6.46 8.15 -24.52
C PRO A 26 5.06 8.55 -24.96
N SER A 27 4.94 9.27 -26.08
CA SER A 27 3.65 9.76 -26.61
C SER A 27 2.68 8.64 -26.98
N SER A 28 3.19 7.45 -27.31
CA SER A 28 2.42 6.28 -27.69
C SER A 28 2.54 5.12 -26.68
N ASN A 29 3.21 5.35 -25.53
CA ASN A 29 3.55 4.32 -24.56
C ASN A 29 4.09 3.03 -25.23
N SER A 30 5.02 3.20 -26.18
CA SER A 30 5.53 2.12 -27.04
C SER A 30 7.05 1.96 -26.89
N LEU A 31 7.54 0.74 -27.13
CA LEU A 31 8.96 0.41 -27.08
C LEU A 31 9.38 -0.19 -28.41
N VAL A 32 10.43 0.37 -29.02
CA VAL A 32 11.09 -0.19 -30.20
C VAL A 32 12.36 -0.88 -29.74
N VAL A 33 12.47 -2.18 -29.99
CA VAL A 33 13.64 -2.98 -29.64
C VAL A 33 14.19 -3.63 -30.90
N THR A 34 15.49 -3.49 -31.12
CA THR A 34 16.21 -4.10 -32.23
C THR A 34 17.32 -4.96 -31.65
N ASP A 35 17.28 -6.27 -31.88
CA ASP A 35 18.30 -7.22 -31.45
C ASP A 35 18.22 -8.50 -32.29
N ARG A 36 19.05 -9.49 -31.98
CA ARG A 36 19.04 -10.82 -32.57
C ARG A 36 17.74 -11.55 -32.27
N ALA A 37 17.31 -12.40 -33.19
CA ALA A 37 16.05 -13.15 -33.11
C ALA A 37 15.92 -14.00 -31.83
N GLU A 38 17.04 -14.51 -31.32
CA GLU A 38 17.10 -15.26 -30.05
C GLU A 38 16.74 -14.40 -28.83
N ASN A 39 17.27 -13.17 -28.75
CA ASN A 39 16.96 -12.22 -27.69
C ASN A 39 15.53 -11.68 -27.81
N MET A 40 15.05 -11.48 -29.04
CA MET A 40 13.67 -11.02 -29.29
C MET A 40 12.61 -11.94 -28.70
N LYS A 41 12.84 -13.26 -28.67
CA LYS A 41 11.93 -14.21 -27.99
C LYS A 41 11.91 -14.00 -26.47
N ALA A 42 13.08 -13.81 -25.85
CA ALA A 42 13.18 -13.56 -24.42
C ALA A 42 12.55 -12.22 -24.03
N VAL A 43 12.79 -11.18 -24.83
CA VAL A 43 12.19 -9.85 -24.67
C VAL A 43 10.66 -9.91 -24.79
N ALA A 44 10.14 -10.57 -25.83
CA ALA A 44 8.70 -10.72 -26.03
C ALA A 44 8.04 -11.47 -24.86
N LYS A 45 8.67 -12.53 -24.36
CA LYS A 45 8.19 -13.27 -23.18
C LYS A 45 8.16 -12.38 -21.93
N LEU A 46 9.24 -11.65 -21.65
CA LEU A 46 9.32 -10.74 -20.50
C LEU A 46 8.25 -9.64 -20.57
N ILE A 47 8.03 -9.06 -21.75
CA ILE A 47 6.96 -8.04 -21.95
C ILE A 47 5.59 -8.66 -21.70
N GLY A 48 5.32 -9.85 -22.22
CA GLY A 48 4.05 -10.54 -22.00
C GLY A 48 3.79 -10.87 -20.53
N ASP A 49 4.84 -11.23 -19.79
CA ASP A 49 4.76 -11.48 -18.35
C ASP A 49 4.59 -10.19 -17.53
N PHE A 50 5.16 -9.08 -18.01
CA PHE A 50 5.10 -7.77 -17.38
C PHE A 50 3.74 -7.08 -17.60
N ASP A 51 3.22 -7.11 -18.82
CA ASP A 51 2.07 -6.33 -19.27
C ASP A 51 0.73 -7.07 -19.08
N LYS A 52 0.51 -7.54 -17.84
CA LYS A 52 -0.71 -8.23 -17.42
C LYS A 52 -1.83 -7.25 -17.07
N GLU A 53 -3.07 -7.75 -17.13
CA GLU A 53 -4.24 -6.99 -16.69
C GLU A 53 -4.12 -6.57 -15.21
N PRO A 54 -4.47 -5.32 -14.86
CA PRO A 54 -4.47 -4.84 -13.48
C PRO A 54 -5.34 -5.74 -12.59
N GLN A 55 -4.77 -6.27 -11.51
CA GLN A 55 -5.53 -7.05 -10.56
C GLN A 55 -6.37 -6.14 -9.66
N SER A 56 -7.51 -6.67 -9.21
CA SER A 56 -8.38 -5.99 -8.24
C SER A 56 -7.97 -6.36 -6.82
N PHE A 57 -7.96 -5.37 -5.93
CA PHE A 57 -7.63 -5.52 -4.53
C PHE A 57 -8.65 -4.80 -3.67
N ARG A 58 -8.80 -5.30 -2.45
CA ARG A 58 -9.55 -4.68 -1.38
C ARG A 58 -8.59 -4.30 -0.27
N LEU A 59 -8.50 -3.01 0.04
CA LEU A 59 -7.75 -2.51 1.18
C LEU A 59 -8.70 -2.26 2.35
N TYR A 60 -8.44 -2.94 3.45
CA TYR A 60 -9.08 -2.69 4.73
C TYR A 60 -8.14 -1.84 5.59
N VAL A 61 -8.69 -0.75 6.13
CA VAL A 61 -7.97 0.18 7.02
C VAL A 61 -8.75 0.29 8.31
N ARG A 62 -8.10 -0.02 9.44
CA ARG A 62 -8.65 0.15 10.79
C ARG A 62 -7.74 1.03 11.63
N ILE A 63 -8.32 2.03 12.28
CA ILE A 63 -7.66 2.90 13.24
C ILE A 63 -7.99 2.38 14.63
N VAL A 64 -6.94 2.08 15.39
CA VAL A 64 -7.04 1.58 16.76
C VAL A 64 -6.42 2.61 17.69
N GLY A 65 -7.20 3.06 18.66
CA GLY A 65 -6.72 3.88 19.76
C GLY A 65 -5.96 3.00 20.74
N ALA A 66 -4.72 3.34 21.04
CA ALA A 66 -3.91 2.66 22.05
C ALA A 66 -3.63 3.63 23.19
N SER A 67 -3.83 3.18 24.43
CA SER A 67 -3.50 3.96 25.62
C SER A 67 -2.91 3.09 26.72
N ARG A 68 -2.11 3.73 27.58
CA ARG A 68 -1.64 3.15 28.83
C ARG A 68 -2.54 3.66 29.95
N VAL A 69 -3.23 2.74 30.62
CA VAL A 69 -4.12 3.01 31.75
C VAL A 69 -3.71 2.17 32.95
N GLU A 70 -3.94 2.65 34.17
CA GLU A 70 -3.76 1.83 35.36
C GLU A 70 -4.90 0.81 35.45
N GLY A 71 -4.58 -0.48 35.40
CA GLY A 71 -5.58 -1.56 35.48
C GLY A 71 -5.30 -2.76 34.56
N THR A 72 -6.31 -3.62 34.45
CA THR A 72 -6.24 -4.84 33.64
C THR A 72 -6.17 -4.51 32.15
N PRO A 73 -5.27 -5.14 31.38
CA PRO A 73 -5.24 -4.99 29.93
C PRO A 73 -6.61 -5.31 29.31
N LYS A 74 -7.09 -4.42 28.44
CA LYS A 74 -8.38 -4.60 27.74
C LYS A 74 -8.16 -4.40 26.25
N ILE A 75 -8.46 -5.45 25.49
CA ILE A 75 -8.48 -5.44 24.04
C ILE A 75 -9.93 -5.69 23.63
N ALA A 76 -10.49 -4.83 22.78
CA ALA A 76 -11.83 -5.02 22.25
C ALA A 76 -11.93 -6.33 21.44
N ASP A 77 -13.09 -7.01 21.50
CA ASP A 77 -13.27 -8.35 20.91
C ASP A 77 -13.05 -8.39 19.40
N ASP A 78 -13.29 -7.28 18.71
CA ASP A 78 -13.10 -7.06 17.28
C ASP A 78 -11.62 -6.88 16.88
N LEU A 79 -10.71 -6.77 17.85
CA LEU A 79 -9.26 -6.65 17.65
C LEU A 79 -8.50 -7.95 17.93
N LYS A 80 -9.21 -9.07 18.17
CA LYS A 80 -8.59 -10.37 18.46
C LYS A 80 -7.69 -10.88 17.33
N ASP A 81 -7.99 -10.50 16.09
CA ASP A 81 -7.21 -10.81 14.89
C ASP A 81 -5.81 -10.19 14.91
N VAL A 82 -5.66 -9.02 15.55
CA VAL A 82 -4.37 -8.30 15.68
C VAL A 82 -3.82 -8.29 17.11
N ALA A 83 -4.54 -8.85 18.08
CA ALA A 83 -4.21 -8.81 19.50
C ALA A 83 -2.78 -9.27 19.81
N ARG A 84 -2.28 -10.33 19.16
CA ARG A 84 -0.90 -10.81 19.36
C ARG A 84 0.15 -9.77 18.99
N LYS A 85 -0.07 -9.02 17.91
CA LYS A 85 0.86 -7.96 17.47
C LYS A 85 0.74 -6.73 18.36
N LEU A 86 -0.47 -6.40 18.81
CA LEU A 86 -0.72 -5.29 19.74
C LEU A 86 -0.13 -5.57 21.13
N ALA A 87 -0.18 -6.81 21.61
CA ALA A 87 0.33 -7.18 22.94
C ALA A 87 1.84 -6.95 23.14
N ILE A 88 2.60 -6.84 22.05
CA ILE A 88 4.05 -6.55 22.08
C ILE A 88 4.31 -5.04 22.34
N LEU A 89 3.31 -4.19 22.09
CA LEU A 89 3.43 -2.75 22.23
C LEU A 89 3.26 -2.31 23.70
N PRO A 90 3.80 -1.15 24.11
CA PRO A 90 3.83 -0.72 25.51
C PRO A 90 2.47 -0.26 26.09
N TYR A 91 1.38 -0.43 25.35
CA TYR A 91 0.02 -0.04 25.72
C TYR A 91 -0.80 -1.24 26.20
N ASN A 92 -1.75 -1.01 27.09
CA ASN A 92 -2.58 -2.06 27.69
C ASN A 92 -4.08 -1.88 27.44
N PHE A 93 -4.49 -0.77 26.84
CA PHE A 93 -5.87 -0.53 26.41
C PHE A 93 -5.91 -0.26 24.91
N TYR A 94 -6.76 -1.01 24.20
CA TYR A 94 -6.96 -0.89 22.76
C TYR A 94 -8.44 -0.83 22.40
N GLU A 95 -8.82 0.17 21.62
CA GLU A 95 -10.19 0.38 21.14
C GLU A 95 -10.23 0.65 19.64
N ASN A 96 -11.28 0.20 18.97
CA ASN A 96 -11.51 0.53 17.56
C ASN A 96 -12.04 1.97 17.46
N VAL A 97 -11.29 2.82 16.76
CA VAL A 97 -11.62 4.24 16.55
C VAL A 97 -12.29 4.46 15.21
N GLY A 98 -12.18 3.53 14.27
CA GLY A 98 -12.79 3.63 12.96
C GLY A 98 -12.22 2.62 12.00
N GLU A 99 -13.06 2.15 11.10
CA GLU A 99 -12.66 1.21 10.06
C GLU A 99 -13.33 1.58 8.75
N ALA A 100 -12.66 1.23 7.66
CA ALA A 100 -13.21 1.37 6.34
C ALA A 100 -12.52 0.42 5.36
N THR A 101 -13.21 0.16 4.26
CA THR A 101 -12.76 -0.73 3.21
C THR A 101 -12.94 -0.05 1.88
N VAL A 102 -11.97 -0.21 0.98
CA VAL A 102 -12.07 0.26 -0.39
C VAL A 102 -11.60 -0.83 -1.34
N GLN A 103 -12.24 -0.91 -2.49
CA GLN A 103 -11.85 -1.79 -3.59
C GLN A 103 -11.31 -0.93 -4.73
N GLY A 104 -10.20 -1.35 -5.33
CA GLY A 104 -9.59 -0.69 -6.48
C GLY A 104 -8.70 -1.65 -7.25
N LYS A 105 -8.11 -1.19 -8.35
CA LYS A 105 -7.17 -1.98 -9.15
C LYS A 105 -5.75 -1.46 -9.03
N GLU A 106 -4.78 -2.25 -9.48
CA GLU A 106 -3.39 -1.78 -9.62
C GLU A 106 -3.34 -0.47 -10.41
N GLY A 107 -2.61 0.51 -9.88
CA GLY A 107 -2.50 1.86 -10.44
C GLY A 107 -3.60 2.83 -10.02
N ASP A 108 -4.73 2.37 -9.47
CA ASP A 108 -5.82 3.26 -9.11
C ASP A 108 -5.51 4.07 -7.83
N PRO A 109 -5.89 5.36 -7.78
CA PRO A 109 -5.92 6.10 -6.53
C PRO A 109 -7.04 5.56 -5.63
N GLY A 110 -6.79 5.54 -4.33
CA GLY A 110 -7.75 5.17 -3.30
C GLY A 110 -7.96 6.32 -2.32
N LEU A 111 -9.24 6.67 -2.11
CA LEU A 111 -9.65 7.62 -1.09
C LEU A 111 -10.67 6.94 -0.16
N ILE A 112 -10.42 7.06 1.14
CA ILE A 112 -11.28 6.51 2.18
C ILE A 112 -11.64 7.64 3.14
N ASP A 113 -12.94 7.86 3.32
CA ASP A 113 -13.50 8.71 4.36
C ASP A 113 -14.15 7.86 5.43
N MET A 114 -13.61 7.91 6.64
CA MET A 114 -14.15 7.22 7.81
C MET A 114 -15.15 8.13 8.53
N SER A 115 -16.24 7.55 9.03
CA SER A 115 -17.28 8.27 9.80
C SER A 115 -16.73 8.99 11.04
N THR A 116 -15.60 8.53 11.56
CA THR A 116 -14.93 9.09 12.75
C THR A 116 -14.05 10.31 12.43
N GLY A 117 -14.06 10.79 11.19
CA GLY A 117 -13.35 11.98 10.75
C GLY A 117 -11.90 11.72 10.33
N TYR A 118 -11.54 10.47 10.08
CA TYR A 118 -10.23 10.11 9.51
C TYR A 118 -10.37 9.94 7.99
N ARG A 119 -9.34 10.39 7.26
CA ARG A 119 -9.24 10.26 5.81
C ARG A 119 -7.95 9.54 5.48
N ALA A 120 -8.02 8.52 4.63
CA ALA A 120 -6.84 7.87 4.05
C ALA A 120 -6.83 8.09 2.54
N ASN A 121 -5.71 8.59 2.01
CA ASN A 121 -5.46 8.72 0.58
C ASN A 121 -4.22 7.89 0.23
N PHE A 122 -4.25 7.17 -0.88
CA PHE A 122 -3.15 6.33 -1.32
C PHE A 122 -3.29 5.99 -2.80
N LYS A 123 -2.32 5.27 -3.34
CA LYS A 123 -2.40 4.70 -4.69
C LYS A 123 -2.01 3.23 -4.64
N PHE A 124 -2.84 2.36 -5.21
CA PHE A 124 -2.44 0.97 -5.44
C PHE A 124 -1.29 0.95 -6.44
N GLY A 125 -0.16 0.40 -6.02
CA GLY A 125 1.01 0.21 -6.85
C GLY A 125 0.90 -1.06 -7.68
N GLU A 126 2.05 -1.67 -7.95
CA GLU A 126 2.12 -2.93 -8.68
C GLU A 126 2.06 -4.11 -7.73
N TYR A 127 1.38 -5.17 -8.16
CA TYR A 127 1.42 -6.46 -7.48
C TYR A 127 2.72 -7.20 -7.83
N ASP A 128 3.35 -7.77 -6.81
CA ASP A 128 4.52 -8.63 -6.91
C ASP A 128 4.11 -10.11 -6.70
N PRO A 129 4.10 -10.93 -7.78
CA PRO A 129 3.80 -12.34 -7.68
C PRO A 129 4.80 -13.16 -6.85
N ALA A 130 6.05 -12.73 -6.75
CA ALA A 130 7.10 -13.49 -6.06
C ALA A 130 6.94 -13.41 -4.53
N SER A 131 6.49 -12.26 -4.02
CA SER A 131 6.28 -12.01 -2.60
C SER A 131 4.81 -12.03 -2.16
N ASP A 132 3.89 -12.26 -3.09
CA ASP A 132 2.44 -12.16 -2.90
C ASP A 132 2.05 -10.86 -2.18
N SER A 133 2.53 -9.73 -2.72
CA SER A 133 2.38 -8.42 -2.10
C SER A 133 1.94 -7.35 -3.08
N ILE A 134 1.24 -6.33 -2.56
CA ILE A 134 0.81 -5.15 -3.30
C ILE A 134 1.44 -3.92 -2.68
N ALA A 135 2.07 -3.09 -3.51
CA ALA A 135 2.56 -1.80 -3.07
C ALA A 135 1.40 -0.83 -2.81
N VAL A 136 1.46 -0.09 -1.71
CA VAL A 136 0.56 1.02 -1.40
C VAL A 136 1.43 2.27 -1.34
N ASN A 137 1.36 3.06 -2.40
CA ASN A 137 2.17 4.25 -2.59
C ASN A 137 1.47 5.48 -2.01
N ASP A 138 2.27 6.41 -1.49
CA ASP A 138 1.81 7.73 -1.02
C ASP A 138 0.65 7.64 -0.01
N LEU A 139 0.65 6.59 0.82
CA LEU A 139 -0.35 6.45 1.89
C LEU A 139 -0.25 7.65 2.83
N GLN A 140 -1.30 8.43 2.86
CA GLN A 140 -1.50 9.58 3.72
C GLN A 140 -2.73 9.35 4.57
N ILE A 141 -2.56 9.42 5.89
CA ILE A 141 -3.66 9.36 6.84
C ILE A 141 -3.74 10.72 7.52
N ALA A 142 -4.90 11.33 7.44
CA ALA A 142 -5.19 12.63 8.03
C ALA A 142 -6.44 12.54 8.92
N LYS A 143 -6.53 13.44 9.89
CA LYS A 143 -7.73 13.63 10.70
C LYS A 143 -8.35 14.98 10.35
N LEU A 144 -9.64 14.98 10.06
CA LEU A 144 -10.47 16.16 9.93
C LEU A 144 -10.67 16.77 11.33
N THR A 145 -10.09 17.94 11.54
CA THR A 145 -10.12 18.74 12.76
C THR A 145 -10.82 20.07 12.51
N GLY A 146 -11.21 20.77 13.58
CA GLY A 146 -11.99 22.01 13.55
C GLY A 146 -13.49 21.81 13.78
N GLU A 147 -14.19 22.85 14.25
CA GLU A 147 -15.63 22.80 14.62
C GLU A 147 -16.54 22.38 13.45
N LYS A 148 -16.12 22.67 12.21
CA LYS A 148 -16.81 22.26 10.98
C LYS A 148 -16.21 21.02 10.30
N ARG A 149 -15.17 20.41 10.88
CA ARG A 149 -14.37 19.31 10.29
C ARG A 149 -13.74 19.66 8.93
N ASP A 150 -13.33 20.91 8.74
CA ASP A 150 -12.77 21.38 7.46
C ASP A 150 -11.23 21.37 7.39
N GLN A 151 -10.52 21.24 8.52
CA GLN A 151 -9.05 21.25 8.53
C GLN A 151 -8.49 19.82 8.50
N LEU A 152 -7.65 19.49 7.53
CA LEU A 152 -6.97 18.19 7.48
C LEU A 152 -5.62 18.27 8.20
N THR A 153 -5.50 17.57 9.33
CA THR A 153 -4.22 17.38 10.02
C THR A 153 -3.61 16.06 9.59
N SER A 154 -2.50 16.10 8.85
CA SER A 154 -1.76 14.89 8.46
C SER A 154 -1.16 14.18 9.68
N LEU A 155 -1.44 12.89 9.83
CA LEU A 155 -0.96 12.04 10.92
C LEU A 155 0.18 11.12 10.48
N LEU A 156 0.13 10.66 9.24
CA LEU A 156 1.12 9.74 8.68
C LEU A 156 1.21 9.96 7.17
N LYS A 157 2.43 9.90 6.64
CA LYS A 157 2.71 9.80 5.20
C LYS A 157 3.80 8.76 4.98
N THR A 158 3.51 7.70 4.23
CA THR A 158 4.46 6.61 3.98
C THR A 158 4.12 5.82 2.71
N THR A 159 5.04 4.97 2.28
CA THR A 159 4.83 3.97 1.22
C THR A 159 5.19 2.62 1.80
N LEU A 160 4.38 1.60 1.55
CA LEU A 160 4.59 0.28 2.11
C LEU A 160 4.18 -0.82 1.13
N ASN A 161 4.76 -2.02 1.31
CA ASN A 161 4.36 -3.22 0.59
C ASN A 161 3.53 -4.10 1.53
N LEU A 162 2.29 -4.40 1.14
CA LEU A 162 1.37 -5.22 1.91
C LEU A 162 1.33 -6.63 1.35
N THR A 163 1.76 -7.62 2.13
CA THR A 163 1.52 -9.02 1.83
C THR A 163 0.03 -9.34 1.91
N ILE A 164 -0.50 -10.01 0.89
CA ILE A 164 -1.93 -10.31 0.80
C ILE A 164 -2.38 -11.17 2.00
N GLY A 165 -3.50 -10.79 2.61
CA GLY A 165 -4.10 -11.47 3.76
C GLY A 165 -3.41 -11.21 5.10
N GLN A 166 -2.24 -10.56 5.14
CA GLN A 166 -1.52 -10.30 6.38
C GLN A 166 -1.79 -8.89 6.92
N PRO A 167 -2.08 -8.73 8.23
CA PRO A 167 -2.24 -7.42 8.82
C PRO A 167 -0.90 -6.74 9.04
N TYR A 168 -0.79 -5.51 8.54
CA TYR A 168 0.33 -4.60 8.79
C TYR A 168 -0.09 -3.54 9.80
N ILE A 169 0.75 -3.23 10.78
CA ILE A 169 0.42 -2.28 11.86
C ILE A 169 1.44 -1.15 11.86
N LEU A 170 0.96 0.08 11.75
CA LEU A 170 1.74 1.31 11.80
C LEU A 170 1.36 2.11 13.04
N GLY A 171 2.33 2.35 13.92
CA GLY A 171 2.14 3.19 15.10
C GLY A 171 2.41 4.66 14.81
N ALA A 172 1.45 5.52 15.11
CA ALA A 172 1.58 6.97 15.13
C ALA A 172 1.43 7.48 16.57
N ALA A 173 2.56 7.74 17.23
CA ALA A 173 2.63 8.32 18.56
C ALA A 173 3.26 9.72 18.49
N LYS A 174 2.86 10.64 19.38
CA LYS A 174 3.46 11.98 19.46
C LYS A 174 4.92 11.98 19.96
N GLY A 175 5.37 10.87 20.53
CA GLY A 175 6.74 10.68 21.00
C GLY A 175 6.93 9.31 21.66
N PRO A 176 8.18 8.90 21.95
CA PRO A 176 8.50 7.57 22.50
C PRO A 176 7.84 7.25 23.84
N GLN A 177 7.54 8.27 24.65
CA GLN A 177 6.89 8.14 25.97
C GLN A 177 5.42 8.55 25.97
N SER A 178 4.77 8.63 24.80
CA SER A 178 3.38 9.06 24.74
C SER A 178 2.47 8.00 25.38
N GLN A 179 1.64 8.43 26.33
CA GLN A 179 0.62 7.59 26.98
C GLN A 179 -0.51 7.18 26.03
N ARG A 180 -0.60 7.82 24.86
CA ARG A 180 -1.58 7.53 23.80
C ARG A 180 -0.89 7.41 22.45
N ALA A 181 -1.33 6.46 21.67
CA ALA A 181 -0.93 6.31 20.28
C ALA A 181 -2.12 5.90 19.42
N LEU A 182 -1.99 6.13 18.12
CA LEU A 182 -2.89 5.58 17.13
C LEU A 182 -2.16 4.45 16.40
N MET A 183 -2.78 3.28 16.33
CA MET A 183 -2.29 2.16 15.55
C MET A 183 -3.17 2.06 14.30
N ILE A 184 -2.55 2.14 13.14
CA ILE A 184 -3.21 1.97 11.85
C ILE A 184 -2.95 0.54 11.41
N VAL A 185 -4.01 -0.24 11.33
CA VAL A 185 -3.98 -1.61 10.81
C VAL A 185 -4.42 -1.59 9.35
N LEU A 186 -3.60 -2.16 8.48
CA LEU A 186 -3.82 -2.26 7.05
C LEU A 186 -3.85 -3.74 6.66
N VAL A 187 -4.83 -4.15 5.88
CA VAL A 187 -4.91 -5.50 5.31
C VAL A 187 -5.30 -5.39 3.84
N ALA A 188 -4.44 -5.90 2.96
CA ALA A 188 -4.78 -6.07 1.56
C ALA A 188 -5.37 -7.46 1.31
N ARG A 189 -6.44 -7.55 0.52
CA ARG A 189 -7.06 -8.80 0.07
C ARG A 189 -7.34 -8.73 -1.43
N ARG A 190 -7.51 -9.89 -2.05
CA ARG A 190 -8.01 -10.01 -3.42
C ARG A 190 -9.52 -10.22 -3.40
#